data_AF-S0NTQ9-F1
#
_entry.id   AF-S0NTQ9-F1
#
_cell.length_a   1.000
_cell.length_b   1.000
_cell.length_c   1.000
_cell.angle_alpha   90.00
_cell.angle_beta   90.00
_cell.angle_gamma   90.00
#
_symmetry.space_group_name_H-M   'P 1'
#
loop_
_entity.id
_entity.type
_entity.pdbx_description
1 polymer ?
#
loop_
_entity_poly.entity_id
_entity_poly.type
_entity_poly.pdbx_seq_one_letter_code
_entity_poly.pdbx_strand_id
1 'polypeptide(L)'
;MIEKQKEVGLKAVTDGEFRRRWWHLDFIAGLNGITVYDFETTAFGINTEAQGTYVSGKVSFDSNHPFLDHFRFTKEHVGEAVAKQTIPGPNMIFIDSFILSKQYNENPVYETKEAFVKDLIATYREVIQGFMLLVVVIYN
;
A
#
# COMPACT_ATOMS: atom_id res chain seq x y z
N MET A 1 -13.57 8.82 14.14
CA MET A 1 -12.14 8.67 14.49
C MET A 1 -11.36 9.96 14.25
N ILE A 2 -11.47 10.58 13.06
CA ILE A 2 -10.86 11.89 12.74
C ILE A 2 -11.21 12.97 13.77
N GLU A 3 -12.50 13.17 14.07
CA GLU A 3 -12.91 14.16 15.09
C GLU A 3 -12.33 13.89 16.47
N LYS A 4 -12.35 12.63 16.93
CA LYS A 4 -11.75 12.26 18.23
C LYS A 4 -10.27 12.59 18.31
N GLN A 5 -9.51 12.39 17.23
CA GLN A 5 -8.09 12.76 17.16
C GLN A 5 -7.89 14.28 17.25
N LYS A 6 -8.77 15.06 16.62
CA LYS A 6 -8.76 16.53 16.67
C LYS A 6 -9.12 17.06 18.06
N GLU A 7 -10.15 16.51 18.69
CA GLU A 7 -10.64 16.90 20.04
C GLU A 7 -9.55 16.74 21.11
N VAL A 8 -8.72 15.70 21.02
CA VAL A 8 -7.60 15.48 21.95
C VAL A 8 -6.32 16.25 21.56
N GLY A 9 -6.39 17.10 20.53
CA GLY A 9 -5.33 18.04 20.16
C GLY A 9 -4.19 17.48 19.31
N LEU A 10 -4.37 16.33 18.64
CA LEU A 10 -3.33 15.78 17.75
C LEU A 10 -3.06 16.69 16.56
N LYS A 11 -1.78 16.90 16.25
CA LYS A 11 -1.31 17.74 15.14
C LYS A 11 -1.28 17.01 13.79
N ALA A 12 -1.19 15.69 13.83
CA ALA A 12 -1.29 14.82 12.66
C ALA A 12 -2.43 13.82 12.88
N VAL A 13 -3.35 13.75 11.92
CA VAL A 13 -4.58 12.96 12.02
C VAL A 13 -4.61 11.96 10.86
N THR A 14 -4.94 10.70 11.17
CA THR A 14 -5.08 9.62 10.18
C THR A 14 -6.55 9.23 10.01
N ASP A 15 -6.86 8.43 9.00
CA ASP A 15 -8.16 7.74 8.92
C ASP A 15 -8.29 6.55 9.88
N GLY A 16 -7.23 6.27 10.65
CA GLY A 16 -7.13 5.14 11.57
C GLY A 16 -7.03 3.78 10.88
N GLU A 17 -6.77 3.74 9.57
CA GLU A 17 -6.67 2.51 8.76
C GLU A 17 -7.98 1.70 8.68
N PHE A 18 -9.12 2.31 8.98
CA PHE A 18 -10.42 1.63 9.09
C PHE A 18 -10.95 1.02 7.77
N ARG A 19 -10.43 1.47 6.62
CA ARG A 19 -10.81 0.95 5.29
C ARG A 19 -10.03 -0.30 4.90
N ARG A 20 -9.11 -0.74 5.74
CA ARG A 20 -8.17 -1.82 5.43
C ARG A 20 -8.64 -3.07 6.15
N ARG A 21 -8.85 -4.14 5.38
CA ARG A 21 -8.95 -5.50 5.92
C ARG A 21 -7.60 -5.96 6.43
N TRP A 22 -6.54 -5.64 5.69
CA TRP A 22 -5.15 -5.98 6.01
C TRP A 22 -4.29 -4.72 5.93
N TRP A 23 -3.55 -4.46 7.01
CA TRP A 23 -2.73 -3.25 7.18
C TRP A 23 -1.65 -3.04 6.10
N HIS A 24 -1.37 -3.98 5.21
CA HIS A 24 -0.37 -3.79 4.14
C HIS A 24 -0.91 -4.29 2.81
N LEU A 25 -1.52 -5.48 2.80
CA LEU A 25 -1.98 -6.13 1.58
C LEU A 25 -2.96 -5.28 0.77
N ASP A 26 -3.88 -4.55 1.39
CA ASP A 26 -4.85 -3.75 0.62
C ASP A 26 -4.19 -2.62 -0.19
N PHE A 27 -3.03 -2.13 0.25
CA PHE A 27 -2.25 -1.19 -0.56
C PHE A 27 -1.50 -1.95 -1.66
N ILE A 28 -0.82 -3.03 -1.30
CA ILE A 28 0.02 -3.80 -2.23
C ILE A 28 -0.83 -4.40 -3.38
N ALA A 29 -2.03 -4.88 -3.07
CA ALA A 29 -3.00 -5.44 -4.01
C ALA A 29 -3.53 -4.41 -5.03
N GLY A 30 -3.43 -3.11 -4.71
CA GLY A 30 -3.82 -2.04 -5.64
C GLY A 30 -2.73 -1.66 -6.64
N LEU A 31 -1.52 -2.21 -6.53
CA LEU A 31 -0.44 -1.99 -7.49
C LEU A 31 -0.60 -2.90 -8.71
N ASN A 32 -0.23 -2.39 -9.88
CA ASN A 32 -0.15 -3.23 -11.07
C ASN A 32 0.94 -4.30 -10.90
N GLY A 33 0.75 -5.46 -11.54
CA GLY A 33 1.72 -6.55 -11.48
C GLY A 33 1.75 -7.33 -10.17
N ILE A 34 0.83 -7.04 -9.25
CA ILE A 34 0.61 -7.82 -8.03
C ILE A 34 -0.65 -8.67 -8.19
N THR A 35 -0.56 -9.95 -7.83
CA THR A 35 -1.74 -10.82 -7.67
C THR A 35 -1.87 -11.26 -6.21
N VAL A 36 -3.10 -11.23 -5.70
CA VAL A 36 -3.47 -11.76 -4.38
C VAL A 36 -3.91 -13.21 -4.53
N TYR A 37 -3.56 -14.05 -3.58
CA TYR A 37 -4.06 -15.42 -3.49
C TYR A 37 -4.43 -15.76 -2.04
N ASP A 38 -5.43 -16.62 -1.88
CA ASP A 38 -5.83 -17.15 -0.59
C ASP A 38 -5.03 -18.41 -0.27
N PHE A 39 -4.74 -18.62 1.01
CA PHE A 39 -4.13 -19.86 1.51
C PHE A 39 -4.57 -20.12 2.94
N GLU A 40 -4.49 -21.39 3.36
CA GLU A 40 -4.70 -21.76 4.76
C GLU A 40 -3.39 -21.72 5.52
N THR A 41 -3.43 -21.20 6.74
CA THR A 41 -2.30 -21.22 7.67
C THR A 41 -2.76 -21.54 9.07
N THR A 42 -1.88 -22.10 9.88
CA THR A 42 -2.13 -22.34 11.30
C THR A 42 -1.36 -21.30 12.10
N ALA A 43 -2.08 -20.33 12.67
CA ALA A 43 -1.51 -19.35 13.58
C ALA A 43 -2.03 -19.61 14.99
N PHE A 44 -1.13 -19.73 15.97
CA PHE A 44 -1.48 -20.00 17.37
C PHE A 44 -2.36 -21.24 17.57
N GLY A 45 -2.16 -22.27 16.75
CA GLY A 45 -2.95 -23.51 16.80
C GLY A 45 -4.36 -23.41 16.20
N ILE A 46 -4.70 -22.28 15.58
CA ILE A 46 -5.97 -22.06 14.91
C ILE A 46 -5.73 -22.01 13.40
N ASN A 47 -6.43 -22.87 12.66
CA ASN A 47 -6.45 -22.81 11.20
C ASN A 47 -7.27 -21.60 10.77
N THR A 48 -6.67 -20.77 9.92
CA THR A 48 -7.30 -19.58 9.37
C THR A 48 -6.98 -19.45 7.90
N GLU A 49 -7.95 -18.93 7.15
CA GLU A 49 -7.71 -18.40 5.82
C GLU A 49 -6.91 -17.10 5.94
N ALA A 50 -5.87 -16.99 5.11
CA ALA A 50 -4.99 -15.84 5.00
C ALA A 50 -4.82 -15.46 3.52
N GLN A 51 -4.32 -14.25 3.30
CA GLN A 51 -4.04 -13.74 1.96
C GLN A 51 -2.56 -13.45 1.80
N GLY A 52 -2.02 -13.87 0.67
CA GLY A 52 -0.65 -13.60 0.23
C GLY A 52 -0.66 -12.80 -1.06
N THR A 53 0.50 -12.29 -1.42
CA THR A 53 0.71 -11.61 -2.71
C THR A 53 1.90 -12.19 -3.41
N TYR A 54 1.93 -12.12 -4.74
CA TYR A 54 3.12 -12.37 -5.52
C TYR A 54 3.20 -11.41 -6.71
N VAL A 55 4.43 -11.21 -7.19
CA VAL A 55 4.69 -10.43 -8.39
C VAL A 55 4.30 -11.27 -9.61
N SER A 56 3.19 -10.95 -10.25
CA SER A 56 2.66 -11.66 -11.42
C SER A 56 2.91 -10.94 -12.73
N GLY A 57 3.53 -9.76 -12.68
CA GLY A 57 3.86 -8.94 -13.84
C GLY A 57 4.78 -7.77 -13.46
N LYS A 58 5.00 -6.84 -14.40
CA LYS A 58 5.78 -5.65 -14.09
C LYS A 58 5.04 -4.77 -13.09
N VAL A 59 5.72 -4.41 -12.01
CA VAL A 59 5.15 -3.55 -10.97
C VAL A 59 5.14 -2.09 -11.42
N SER A 60 4.00 -1.43 -11.23
CA SER A 60 3.84 0.01 -11.46
C SER A 60 2.73 0.59 -10.60
N PHE A 61 2.74 1.91 -10.42
CA PHE A 61 1.69 2.60 -9.70
C PHE A 61 0.51 2.91 -10.63
N ASP A 62 -0.72 2.67 -10.16
CA ASP A 62 -1.92 3.17 -10.83
C ASP A 62 -2.26 4.56 -10.28
N SER A 63 -2.42 5.55 -11.17
CA SER A 63 -2.86 6.89 -10.78
C SER A 63 -4.28 6.92 -10.18
N ASN A 64 -5.05 5.84 -10.32
CA ASN A 64 -6.36 5.65 -9.70
C ASN A 64 -6.32 4.76 -8.45
N HIS A 65 -5.14 4.53 -7.87
CA HIS A 65 -5.00 3.69 -6.69
C HIS A 65 -5.94 4.13 -5.55
N PRO A 66 -6.77 3.25 -4.95
CA PRO A 66 -7.83 3.64 -4.00
C PRO A 66 -7.36 4.45 -2.79
N PHE A 67 -6.10 4.25 -2.37
CA PHE A 67 -5.52 4.99 -1.25
C PHE A 67 -5.39 6.50 -1.53
N LEU A 68 -5.36 6.92 -2.80
CA LEU A 68 -5.43 8.34 -3.14
C LEU A 68 -6.77 8.94 -2.71
N ASP A 69 -7.88 8.24 -2.95
CA ASP A 69 -9.21 8.67 -2.49
C ASP A 69 -9.35 8.60 -0.97
N HIS A 70 -8.76 7.58 -0.34
CA HIS A 70 -8.73 7.50 1.13
C HIS A 70 -7.98 8.70 1.74
N PHE A 71 -6.86 9.10 1.13
CA PHE A 71 -6.12 10.28 1.56
C PHE A 71 -6.87 11.57 1.28
N ARG A 72 -7.50 11.73 0.10
CA ARG A 72 -8.36 12.88 -0.23
C ARG A 72 -9.45 13.07 0.82
N PHE A 73 -10.18 11.99 1.15
CA PHE A 73 -11.21 12.01 2.17
C PHE A 73 -10.64 12.46 3.52
N THR A 74 -9.52 11.89 3.96
CA THR A 74 -8.92 12.27 5.24
C THR A 74 -8.54 13.74 5.24
N LYS A 75 -7.86 14.20 4.18
CA LYS A 75 -7.44 15.58 4.02
C LYS A 75 -8.59 16.57 4.05
N GLU A 76 -9.75 16.23 3.51
CA GLU A 76 -10.95 17.07 3.55
C GLU A 76 -11.51 17.25 4.98
N HIS A 77 -11.29 16.28 5.88
CA HIS A 77 -11.93 16.25 7.21
C HIS A 77 -11.01 16.64 8.38
N VAL A 78 -9.69 16.75 8.17
CA VAL A 78 -8.73 17.06 9.26
C VAL A 78 -8.74 18.52 9.73
N GLY A 79 -9.35 19.44 8.97
CA GLY A 79 -9.31 20.87 9.28
C GLY A 79 -7.89 21.43 9.23
N GLU A 80 -7.45 22.07 10.31
CA GLU A 80 -6.09 22.65 10.43
C GLU A 80 -5.00 21.62 10.75
N ALA A 81 -5.36 20.39 11.10
CA ALA A 81 -4.38 19.34 11.39
C ALA A 81 -3.77 18.79 10.09
N VAL A 82 -2.57 18.21 10.18
CA VAL A 82 -1.92 17.55 9.05
C VAL A 82 -2.56 16.19 8.80
N ALA A 83 -3.09 15.96 7.60
CA ALA A 83 -3.50 14.62 7.20
C ALA A 83 -2.28 13.70 7.02
N LYS A 84 -2.27 12.58 7.72
CA LYS A 84 -1.19 11.59 7.67
C LYS A 84 -1.70 10.28 7.07
N GLN A 85 -1.02 9.82 6.02
CA GLN A 85 -1.25 8.51 5.40
C GLN A 85 -0.12 7.54 5.78
N THR A 86 -0.48 6.31 6.11
CA THR A 86 0.47 5.19 6.26
C THR A 86 0.38 4.29 5.02
N ILE A 87 1.53 3.88 4.50
CA ILE A 87 1.67 2.89 3.43
C ILE A 87 2.78 1.91 3.81
N PRO A 88 2.70 0.63 3.42
CA PRO A 88 3.78 -0.31 3.68
C PRO A 88 5.05 0.09 2.91
N GLY A 89 6.22 -0.17 3.51
CA GLY A 89 7.49 0.04 2.84
C GLY A 89 7.69 -0.94 1.67
N PRO A 90 8.51 -0.58 0.66
CA PRO A 90 8.77 -1.44 -0.50
C PRO A 90 9.42 -2.78 -0.12
N ASN A 91 10.08 -2.84 1.03
CA ASN A 91 10.68 -4.07 1.56
C ASN A 91 9.66 -5.20 1.78
N MET A 92 8.39 -4.88 2.06
CA MET A 92 7.33 -5.89 2.22
C MET A 92 7.08 -6.61 0.89
N ILE A 93 6.95 -5.87 -0.21
CA ILE A 93 6.81 -6.46 -1.56
C ILE A 93 8.09 -7.22 -1.95
N PHE A 94 9.26 -6.63 -1.68
CA PHE A 94 10.54 -7.24 -2.01
C PHE A 94 10.73 -8.58 -1.29
N ILE A 95 10.41 -8.67 0.00
CA ILE A 95 10.59 -9.90 0.78
C ILE A 95 9.45 -10.89 0.49
N ASP A 96 8.19 -10.48 0.67
CA ASP A 96 7.06 -11.40 0.73
C ASP A 96 6.55 -11.78 -0.66
N SER A 97 6.39 -10.78 -1.54
CA SER A 97 5.80 -10.99 -2.88
C SER A 97 6.82 -11.43 -3.94
N PHE A 98 8.12 -11.29 -3.65
CA PHE A 98 9.20 -11.56 -4.61
C PHE A 98 10.21 -12.60 -4.09
N ILE A 99 11.02 -12.29 -3.07
CA ILE A 99 12.10 -13.20 -2.61
C ILE A 99 11.54 -14.51 -2.03
N LEU A 100 10.59 -14.43 -1.11
CA LEU A 100 10.02 -15.59 -0.41
C LEU A 100 8.79 -16.18 -1.11
N SER A 101 8.29 -15.53 -2.15
CA SER A 101 7.09 -15.97 -2.85
C SER A 101 7.35 -17.24 -3.64
N LYS A 102 6.69 -18.34 -3.25
CA LYS A 102 6.71 -19.60 -4.00
C LYS A 102 6.14 -19.41 -5.41
N GLN A 103 5.01 -18.71 -5.51
CA GLN A 103 4.28 -18.45 -6.76
C GLN A 103 5.15 -17.69 -7.76
N TYR A 104 5.89 -16.67 -7.31
CA TYR A 104 6.86 -15.96 -8.14
C TYR A 104 8.00 -16.87 -8.58
N ASN A 105 8.60 -17.62 -7.65
CA ASN A 105 9.75 -18.48 -7.94
C ASN A 105 9.42 -19.64 -8.90
N GLU A 106 8.16 -20.09 -8.94
CA GLU A 106 7.68 -21.10 -9.90
C GLU A 106 7.49 -20.51 -11.32
N ASN A 107 7.14 -19.22 -11.43
CA ASN A 107 6.85 -18.55 -12.71
C ASN A 107 7.39 -17.11 -12.71
N PRO A 108 8.72 -16.89 -12.75
CA PRO A 108 9.30 -15.56 -12.62
C PRO A 108 9.01 -14.71 -13.86
N VAL A 109 8.57 -13.46 -13.64
CA VAL A 109 8.27 -12.50 -14.71
C VAL A 109 9.41 -11.50 -14.99
N TYR A 110 10.38 -11.40 -14.08
CA TYR A 110 11.57 -10.57 -14.24
C TYR A 110 12.79 -11.43 -14.55
N GLU A 111 13.59 -11.02 -15.53
CA GLU A 111 14.84 -11.70 -15.90
C GLU A 111 15.88 -11.64 -14.78
N THR A 112 15.92 -10.52 -14.04
CA THR A 112 16.85 -10.31 -12.94
C THR A 112 16.18 -9.62 -11.76
N LYS A 113 16.73 -9.85 -10.56
CA LYS A 113 16.33 -9.13 -9.35
C LYS A 113 16.56 -7.63 -9.48
N GLU A 114 17.64 -7.23 -10.16
CA GLU A 114 17.99 -5.82 -10.37
C GLU A 114 16.93 -5.11 -11.24
N ALA A 115 16.37 -5.80 -12.24
CA ALA A 115 15.26 -5.27 -13.04
C ALA A 115 14.01 -5.07 -12.18
N PHE A 116 13.65 -6.04 -11.33
CA PHE A 116 12.54 -5.89 -10.39
C PHE A 116 12.75 -4.73 -9.40
N VAL A 117 13.94 -4.65 -8.78
CA VAL A 117 14.26 -3.57 -7.82
C VAL A 117 14.17 -2.20 -8.48
N LYS A 118 14.59 -2.06 -9.74
CA LYS A 118 14.47 -0.82 -10.49
C LYS A 118 13.01 -0.39 -10.66
N ASP A 119 12.14 -1.30 -11.06
CA ASP A 119 10.71 -1.03 -11.24
C ASP A 119 10.02 -0.76 -9.90
N LEU A 120 10.38 -1.47 -8.82
CA LEU A 120 9.85 -1.24 -7.48
C LEU A 120 10.23 0.15 -6.94
N ILE A 121 11.47 0.60 -7.17
CA ILE A 121 11.92 1.96 -6.83
C ILE A 121 11.13 3.00 -7.62
N ALA A 122 10.96 2.80 -8.93
CA ALA A 122 10.19 3.70 -9.78
C ALA A 122 8.73 3.80 -9.31
N THR A 123 8.10 2.65 -9.05
CA THR A 123 6.73 2.54 -8.51
C THR A 123 6.58 3.34 -7.22
N TYR A 124 7.49 3.17 -6.25
CA TYR A 124 7.38 3.90 -4.97
C TYR A 124 7.65 5.40 -5.10
N ARG A 125 8.47 5.84 -6.07
CA ARG A 125 8.61 7.27 -6.38
C ARG A 125 7.29 7.84 -6.91
N GLU A 126 6.61 7.13 -7.80
CA GLU A 126 5.30 7.51 -8.34
C GLU A 126 4.22 7.52 -7.25
N VAL A 127 4.20 6.53 -6.36
CA VAL A 127 3.33 6.51 -5.17
C VAL A 127 3.49 7.79 -4.35
N ILE A 128 4.73 8.13 -3.99
CA ILE A 128 5.04 9.32 -3.18
C ILE A 128 4.60 10.59 -3.92
N GLN A 129 4.90 10.70 -5.22
CA GLN A 129 4.46 11.81 -6.05
C GLN A 129 2.94 11.92 -6.11
N GLY A 130 2.22 10.80 -6.26
CA GLY A 130 0.76 10.76 -6.27
C GLY A 130 0.15 11.35 -5.00
N PHE A 131 0.67 10.99 -3.83
CA PHE A 131 0.24 11.61 -2.57
C PHE A 131 0.64 13.09 -2.46
N MET A 132 1.84 13.47 -2.91
CA MET A 132 2.30 14.86 -2.89
C MET A 132 1.45 15.78 -3.76
N LEU A 133 0.99 15.32 -4.94
CA LEU A 133 0.11 16.10 -5.81
C LEU A 133 -1.22 16.43 -5.14
N LEU A 134 -1.68 15.60 -4.20
CA LEU A 134 -2.87 15.87 -3.39
C LEU A 134 -2.60 16.87 -2.27
N VAL A 135 -1.34 17.14 -1.95
CA VAL A 135 -0.93 18.19 -0.99
C VAL A 135 -0.87 19.56 -1.65
N VAL A 136 -0.41 19.62 -2.91
CA VAL A 136 -0.23 20.86 -3.68
C VAL A 136 -1.56 21.30 -4.30
N VAL A 137 -2.19 22.33 -3.73
CA VAL A 137 -3.31 23.04 -4.38
C VAL A 137 -2.70 24.13 -5.25
N ILE A 138 -2.63 23.91 -6.57
CA ILE A 138 -2.36 24.99 -7.53
C ILE A 138 -3.65 25.78 -7.64
N TYR A 139 -3.69 26.96 -7.04
CA TYR A 139 -4.71 27.96 -7.35
C TYR A 139 -4.38 28.53 -8.73
N ASN A 140 -5.30 28.36 -9.70
CA ASN A 140 -5.33 29.13 -10.94
C ASN A 140 -6.07 30.45 -10.71
#